data_AF-A0A2T3W3Y0-F1
#
_entry.id   AF-A0A2T3W3Y0-F1
#
_cell.length_a   1.000
_cell.length_b   1.000
_cell.length_c   1.000
_cell.angle_alpha   90.00
_cell.angle_beta   90.00
_cell.angle_gamma   90.00
#
_symmetry.space_group_name_H-M   'P 1'
#
loop_
_entity.id
_entity.type
_entity.pdbx_description
1 polymer ?
#
loop_
_entity_poly.entity_id
_entity_poly.type
_entity_poly.pdbx_seq_one_letter_code
_entity_poly.pdbx_strand_id
1 'polypeptide(L)'
;MLPQTDTALPAEVLAQPDTYLNQPVNVTPEKIEMVKAIWSMTPEATKALVATLEAAPEHAQLGLLQQRLNEEKALGALGSYPGGLTWEEFKLCSAHPIKCNKTKGYADDALAEAGRQFRDGAYLGRADAFRHAFWNALMVSGIDYGWAVDFATAHESEAPSGNDKTMDLRNNATGRLASGAGVARSTLVSRIRSKVLTGATYCLRREVKSGALITTNSTPCANR
;
A
#
# COMPACT_ATOMS: atom_id res chain seq x y z
N MET A 1 28.47 -24.39 4.81
CA MET A 1 27.00 -24.44 4.84
C MET A 1 26.49 -23.59 3.69
N LEU A 2 25.79 -24.21 2.75
CA LEU A 2 25.28 -23.58 1.53
C LEU A 2 24.16 -22.56 1.85
N PRO A 3 24.04 -21.46 1.09
CA PRO A 3 22.99 -20.46 1.30
C PRO A 3 21.62 -21.05 0.93
N GLN A 4 20.61 -20.78 1.75
CA GLN A 4 19.25 -21.23 1.51
C GLN A 4 18.72 -20.65 0.20
N THR A 5 18.28 -21.56 -0.66
CA THR A 5 17.72 -21.33 -1.99
C THR A 5 16.36 -20.66 -1.88
N ASP A 6 16.22 -19.57 -2.64
CA ASP A 6 15.05 -19.08 -3.37
C ASP A 6 13.82 -20.03 -3.31
N THR A 7 13.00 -19.92 -2.27
CA THR A 7 11.63 -20.44 -2.33
C THR A 7 10.76 -19.29 -2.77
N ALA A 8 10.36 -19.32 -4.04
CA ALA A 8 9.23 -18.53 -4.54
C ALA A 8 8.08 -18.61 -3.51
N LEU A 9 7.47 -17.47 -3.19
CA LEU A 9 6.29 -17.45 -2.33
C LEU A 9 5.26 -18.43 -2.91
N PRO A 10 4.68 -19.34 -2.10
CA PRO A 10 3.68 -20.30 -2.58
C PRO A 10 2.55 -19.60 -3.33
N ALA A 11 1.98 -20.23 -4.35
CA ALA A 11 0.82 -19.69 -5.07
C ALA A 11 -0.37 -19.39 -4.13
N GLU A 12 -0.49 -20.13 -3.03
CA GLU A 12 -1.44 -19.90 -1.93
C GLU A 12 -1.19 -18.64 -1.09
N VAL A 13 -0.01 -18.01 -1.17
CA VAL A 13 0.30 -16.71 -0.56
C VAL A 13 -0.06 -15.54 -1.51
N LEU A 14 -0.13 -15.82 -2.82
CA LEU A 14 -0.60 -14.89 -3.85
C LEU A 14 -2.13 -14.93 -3.99
N ALA A 15 -2.74 -16.07 -3.71
CA ALA A 15 -4.18 -16.20 -3.56
C ALA A 15 -4.61 -15.88 -2.11
N GLN A 16 -5.84 -15.40 -1.95
CA GLN A 16 -6.63 -15.26 -0.70
C GLN A 16 -6.53 -13.92 0.04
N PRO A 17 -7.64 -13.29 0.48
CA PRO A 17 -9.08 -13.61 0.36
C PRO A 17 -9.94 -12.48 -0.30
N ASP A 18 -10.93 -12.81 -1.15
CA ASP A 18 -11.88 -11.84 -1.75
C ASP A 18 -12.94 -11.34 -0.75
N THR A 19 -12.50 -10.83 0.40
CA THR A 19 -13.38 -10.46 1.52
C THR A 19 -14.24 -9.25 1.18
N TYR A 20 -13.65 -8.30 0.48
CA TYR A 20 -14.23 -7.00 0.12
C TYR A 20 -14.34 -6.83 -1.41
N LEU A 21 -13.42 -7.40 -2.19
CA LEU A 21 -13.36 -7.20 -3.65
C LEU A 21 -14.62 -7.62 -4.40
N ASN A 22 -15.29 -8.70 -3.96
CA ASN A 22 -16.48 -9.24 -4.60
C ASN A 22 -17.80 -8.74 -3.99
N GLN A 23 -17.75 -7.79 -3.05
CA GLN A 23 -18.97 -7.24 -2.47
C GLN A 23 -19.65 -6.28 -3.45
N PRO A 24 -20.99 -6.32 -3.59
CA PRO A 24 -21.70 -5.36 -4.43
C PRO A 24 -21.57 -3.95 -3.84
N VAL A 25 -21.03 -3.02 -4.62
CA VAL A 25 -20.86 -1.62 -4.20
C VAL A 25 -21.84 -0.74 -4.97
N ASN A 26 -22.71 -0.03 -4.24
CA ASN A 26 -23.47 1.08 -4.80
C ASN A 26 -22.61 2.35 -4.73
N VAL A 27 -22.16 2.84 -5.90
CA VAL A 27 -21.39 4.08 -6.05
C VAL A 27 -22.36 5.22 -6.28
N THR A 28 -22.53 6.09 -5.29
CA THR A 28 -23.36 7.31 -5.41
C THR A 28 -22.47 8.54 -5.63
N PRO A 29 -23.03 9.67 -6.13
CA PRO A 29 -22.28 10.92 -6.25
C PRO A 29 -21.59 11.37 -4.95
N GLU A 30 -22.25 11.19 -3.80
CA GLU A 30 -21.69 11.54 -2.49
C GLU A 30 -20.46 10.70 -2.16
N LYS A 31 -20.51 9.39 -2.46
CA LYS A 31 -19.36 8.49 -2.27
C LYS A 31 -18.21 8.85 -3.20
N ILE A 32 -18.51 9.23 -4.44
CA ILE A 32 -17.49 9.71 -5.39
C ILE A 32 -16.75 10.91 -4.82
N GLU A 33 -17.48 11.92 -4.34
CA GLU A 33 -16.88 13.12 -3.79
C GLU A 33 -16.12 12.85 -2.49
N MET A 34 -16.62 11.95 -1.65
CA MET A 34 -15.91 11.51 -0.43
C MET A 34 -14.57 10.83 -0.76
N VAL A 35 -14.54 9.88 -1.71
CA VAL A 35 -13.31 9.19 -2.11
C VAL A 35 -12.30 10.16 -2.72
N LYS A 36 -12.75 11.05 -3.61
CA LYS A 36 -11.89 12.11 -4.16
C LYS A 36 -11.30 12.98 -3.06
N ALA A 37 -12.13 13.43 -2.11
CA ALA A 37 -11.69 14.28 -1.02
C ALA A 37 -10.65 13.57 -0.14
N ILE A 38 -10.85 12.28 0.21
CA ILE A 38 -9.87 11.49 0.95
C ILE A 38 -8.51 11.48 0.24
N TRP A 39 -8.51 11.24 -1.08
CA TRP A 39 -7.29 11.14 -1.88
C TRP A 39 -6.67 12.50 -2.26
N SER A 40 -7.40 13.60 -2.05
CA SER A 40 -6.92 14.97 -2.22
C SER A 40 -6.35 15.60 -0.94
N MET A 41 -6.51 14.96 0.22
CA MET A 41 -5.96 15.49 1.48
C MET A 41 -4.43 15.43 1.51
N THR A 42 -3.81 16.41 2.17
CA THR A 42 -2.36 16.41 2.42
C THR A 42 -1.95 15.25 3.32
N PRO A 43 -0.67 14.81 3.29
CA PRO A 43 -0.17 13.78 4.20
C PRO A 43 -0.35 14.14 5.67
N GLU A 44 -0.10 15.40 6.04
CA GLU A 44 -0.27 15.90 7.40
C GLU A 44 -1.74 15.81 7.82
N ALA A 45 -2.64 16.21 6.92
CA ALA A 45 -4.07 16.19 7.19
C ALA A 45 -4.58 14.76 7.38
N THR A 46 -4.21 13.88 6.45
CA THR A 46 -4.56 12.46 6.47
C THR A 46 -4.06 11.81 7.76
N LYS A 47 -2.79 12.04 8.13
CA LYS A 47 -2.18 11.47 9.33
C LYS A 47 -2.89 11.93 10.61
N ALA A 48 -3.21 13.21 10.72
CA ALA A 48 -3.97 13.72 11.86
C ALA A 48 -5.37 13.09 11.94
N LEU A 49 -6.03 12.88 10.80
CA LEU A 49 -7.32 12.20 10.76
C LEU A 49 -7.19 10.73 11.16
N VAL A 50 -6.20 9.99 10.65
CA VAL A 50 -5.97 8.59 11.04
C VAL A 50 -5.80 8.46 12.55
N ALA A 51 -4.96 9.29 13.17
CA ALA A 51 -4.77 9.29 14.62
C ALA A 51 -6.09 9.57 15.38
N THR A 52 -6.90 10.49 14.87
CA THR A 52 -8.21 10.82 15.45
C THR A 52 -9.17 9.62 15.34
N LEU A 53 -9.24 8.97 14.18
CA LEU A 53 -10.11 7.82 13.94
C LEU A 53 -9.69 6.60 14.78
N GLU A 54 -8.38 6.37 14.95
CA GLU A 54 -7.86 5.29 15.79
C GLU A 54 -8.19 5.47 17.28
N ALA A 55 -8.33 6.71 17.76
CA ALA A 55 -8.73 7.00 19.14
C ALA A 55 -10.26 7.04 19.33
N ALA A 56 -11.03 7.11 18.25
CA ALA A 56 -12.48 7.25 18.29
C ALA A 56 -13.22 5.90 18.27
N PRO A 57 -14.37 5.78 18.96
CA PRO A 57 -15.20 4.59 18.82
C PRO A 57 -15.75 4.49 17.39
N GLU A 58 -15.92 3.25 16.91
CA GLU A 58 -16.27 2.97 15.50
C GLU A 58 -17.50 3.75 15.00
N HIS A 59 -18.55 3.86 15.83
CA HIS A 59 -19.79 4.57 15.47
C HIS A 59 -19.59 6.07 15.23
N ALA A 60 -18.53 6.69 15.77
CA ALA A 60 -18.23 8.11 15.60
C ALA A 60 -17.30 8.40 14.40
N GLN A 61 -16.58 7.39 13.92
CA GLN A 61 -15.51 7.56 12.93
C GLN A 61 -16.02 8.17 11.61
N LEU A 62 -17.20 7.75 11.12
CA LEU A 62 -17.75 8.30 9.88
C LEU A 62 -18.10 9.78 9.99
N GLY A 63 -18.64 10.21 11.15
CA GLY A 63 -18.94 11.61 11.41
C GLY A 63 -17.67 12.46 11.48
N LEU A 64 -16.62 11.96 12.13
CA LEU A 64 -15.32 12.63 12.23
C LEU A 64 -14.61 12.76 10.87
N LEU A 65 -14.68 11.71 10.03
CA LEU A 65 -14.20 11.77 8.66
C LEU A 65 -14.94 12.86 7.88
N GLN A 66 -16.28 12.85 7.90
CA GLN A 66 -17.06 13.82 7.15
C GLN A 66 -16.80 15.26 7.61
N GLN A 67 -16.70 15.48 8.93
CA GLN A 67 -16.34 16.77 9.49
C GLN A 67 -15.00 17.24 8.95
N ARG A 68 -13.96 16.39 9.02
CA ARG A 68 -12.63 16.76 8.57
C ARG A 68 -12.59 17.10 7.08
N LEU A 69 -13.26 16.31 6.24
CA LEU A 69 -13.32 16.57 4.80
C LEU A 69 -13.98 17.93 4.50
N ASN A 70 -15.01 18.30 5.27
CA ASN A 70 -15.67 19.60 5.14
C ASN A 70 -14.73 20.75 5.55
N GLU A 71 -13.95 20.58 6.61
CA GLU A 71 -12.95 21.56 7.07
C GLU A 71 -11.85 21.78 6.03
N GLU A 72 -11.24 20.71 5.51
CA GLU A 72 -10.20 20.80 4.46
C GLU A 72 -10.74 21.46 3.18
N LYS A 73 -11.98 21.14 2.81
CA LYS A 73 -12.67 21.78 1.67
C LYS A 73 -12.88 23.27 1.91
N ALA A 74 -13.31 23.66 3.11
CA ALA A 74 -13.51 25.06 3.48
C ALA A 74 -12.19 25.86 3.51
N LEU A 75 -11.08 25.21 3.84
CA LEU A 75 -9.74 25.79 3.82
C LEU A 75 -9.13 25.86 2.40
N GLY A 76 -9.77 25.29 1.39
CA GLY A 76 -9.19 25.15 0.05
C GLY A 76 -7.93 24.26 0.03
N ALA A 77 -7.76 23.41 1.05
CA ALA A 77 -6.58 22.58 1.26
C ALA A 77 -6.64 21.23 0.52
N LEU A 78 -7.81 20.88 -0.04
CA LEU A 78 -7.94 19.74 -0.94
C LEU A 78 -7.20 20.03 -2.25
N GLY A 79 -6.19 19.21 -2.55
CA GLY A 79 -5.50 19.26 -3.84
C GLY A 79 -6.35 18.77 -5.01
N SER A 80 -5.81 18.85 -6.22
CA SER A 80 -6.42 18.19 -7.38
C SER A 80 -6.42 16.68 -7.18
N TYR A 81 -7.55 16.01 -7.40
CA TYR A 81 -7.61 14.54 -7.46
C TYR A 81 -6.97 14.11 -8.79
N PRO A 82 -5.75 13.55 -8.79
CA PRO A 82 -5.04 13.29 -10.04
C PRO A 82 -5.54 12.03 -10.77
N GLY A 83 -6.61 11.37 -10.28
CA GLY A 83 -7.10 10.12 -10.86
C GLY A 83 -6.27 8.89 -10.49
N GLY A 84 -5.58 8.90 -9.34
CA GLY A 84 -4.58 7.90 -8.97
C GLY A 84 -5.09 6.59 -8.35
N LEU A 85 -6.41 6.36 -8.34
CA LEU A 85 -6.99 5.07 -7.96
C LEU A 85 -7.39 4.29 -9.21
N THR A 86 -7.10 3.00 -9.21
CA THR A 86 -7.76 2.02 -10.07
C THR A 86 -9.26 1.97 -9.78
N TRP A 87 -10.04 1.45 -10.72
CA TRP A 87 -11.47 1.26 -10.50
C TRP A 87 -11.76 0.30 -9.32
N GLU A 88 -10.94 -0.74 -9.13
CA GLU A 88 -11.06 -1.67 -8.00
C GLU A 88 -10.82 -0.98 -6.65
N GLU A 89 -9.78 -0.15 -6.54
CA GLU A 89 -9.52 0.61 -5.32
C GLU A 89 -10.65 1.60 -5.05
N PHE A 90 -11.17 2.23 -6.11
CA PHE A 90 -12.28 3.17 -5.99
C PHE A 90 -13.55 2.50 -5.43
N LYS A 91 -13.89 1.29 -5.89
CA LYS A 91 -15.01 0.50 -5.34
C LYS A 91 -14.80 0.20 -3.86
N LEU A 92 -13.61 -0.29 -3.49
CA LEU A 92 -13.27 -0.59 -2.10
C LEU A 92 -13.36 0.67 -1.21
N CYS A 93 -12.81 1.79 -1.69
CA CYS A 93 -12.85 3.06 -0.99
C CYS A 93 -14.27 3.61 -0.82
N SER A 94 -15.13 3.45 -1.83
CA SER A 94 -16.53 3.85 -1.79
C SER A 94 -17.36 3.02 -0.79
N ALA A 95 -17.01 1.75 -0.60
CA ALA A 95 -17.66 0.87 0.37
C ALA A 95 -17.12 1.06 1.80
N HIS A 96 -15.83 1.39 1.93
CA HIS A 96 -15.13 1.42 3.22
C HIS A 96 -14.29 2.71 3.39
N PRO A 97 -14.92 3.87 3.57
CA PRO A 97 -14.23 5.16 3.54
C PRO A 97 -13.22 5.34 4.67
N ILE A 98 -13.47 4.78 5.85
CA ILE A 98 -12.52 4.79 6.97
C ILE A 98 -11.26 3.99 6.63
N LYS A 99 -11.43 2.79 6.06
CA LYS A 99 -10.30 1.95 5.62
C LYS A 99 -9.55 2.61 4.48
N CYS A 100 -10.26 3.27 3.56
CA CYS A 100 -9.66 4.07 2.49
C CYS A 100 -8.75 5.17 3.06
N ASN A 101 -9.24 5.96 4.01
CA ASN A 101 -8.47 7.03 4.63
C ASN A 101 -7.20 6.51 5.33
N LYS A 102 -7.32 5.43 6.11
CA LYS A 102 -6.16 4.77 6.73
C LYS A 102 -5.17 4.28 5.67
N THR A 103 -5.66 3.67 4.60
CA THR A 103 -4.84 3.13 3.51
C THR A 103 -4.03 4.20 2.81
N LYS A 104 -4.65 5.35 2.50
CA LYS A 104 -3.96 6.51 1.92
C LYS A 104 -2.90 7.05 2.87
N GLY A 105 -3.22 7.20 4.16
CA GLY A 105 -2.23 7.65 5.16
C GLY A 105 -1.05 6.69 5.29
N TYR A 106 -1.29 5.37 5.21
CA TYR A 106 -0.22 4.38 5.22
C TYR A 106 0.60 4.38 3.93
N ALA A 107 0.00 4.71 2.78
CA ALA A 107 0.74 4.87 1.53
C ALA A 107 1.70 6.08 1.60
N ASP A 108 1.24 7.21 2.12
CA ASP A 108 2.08 8.41 2.33
C ASP A 108 3.25 8.11 3.25
N ASP A 109 2.97 7.47 4.39
CA ASP A 109 4.00 7.13 5.36
C ASP A 109 5.00 6.12 4.77
N ALA A 110 4.54 5.17 3.94
CA ALA A 110 5.41 4.21 3.30
C ALA A 110 6.33 4.84 2.26
N LEU A 111 5.81 5.78 1.47
CA LEU A 111 6.60 6.56 0.52
C LEU A 111 7.66 7.41 1.24
N ALA A 112 7.26 8.12 2.29
CA ALA A 112 8.16 8.96 3.07
C ALA A 112 9.26 8.14 3.77
N GLU A 113 8.91 6.98 4.34
CA GLU A 113 9.87 6.10 5.00
C GLU A 113 10.82 5.42 3.99
N ALA A 114 10.31 5.00 2.83
CA ALA A 114 11.15 4.45 1.76
C ALA A 114 12.29 5.40 1.37
N GLY A 115 11.99 6.70 1.21
CA GLY A 115 13.00 7.72 0.90
C GLY A 115 14.00 7.98 2.03
N ARG A 116 13.65 7.68 3.29
CA ARG A 116 14.57 7.70 4.44
C ARG A 116 15.48 6.48 4.47
N GLN A 117 14.95 5.32 4.11
CA GLN A 117 15.67 4.05 4.20
C GLN A 117 16.61 3.81 3.02
N PHE A 118 16.20 4.22 1.81
CA PHE A 118 16.93 3.95 0.57
C PHE A 118 16.91 5.15 -0.37
N ARG A 119 18.05 5.41 -1.02
CA ARG A 119 18.25 6.57 -1.92
C ARG A 119 18.11 6.23 -3.41
N ASP A 120 17.80 4.99 -3.75
CA ASP A 120 17.76 4.48 -5.13
C ASP A 120 16.44 4.77 -5.88
N GLY A 121 15.58 5.61 -5.30
CA GLY A 121 14.34 6.07 -5.92
C GLY A 121 13.18 5.09 -5.76
N ALA A 122 11.95 5.63 -5.75
CA ALA A 122 10.73 4.87 -5.48
C ALA A 122 10.16 4.14 -6.72
N TYR A 123 11.01 3.75 -7.66
CA TYR A 123 10.63 2.97 -8.83
C TYR A 123 11.66 1.87 -9.08
N LEU A 124 11.21 0.61 -9.01
CA LEU A 124 11.95 -0.62 -9.26
C LEU A 124 13.12 -0.95 -8.30
N GLY A 125 13.58 0.02 -7.50
CA GLY A 125 14.72 -0.08 -6.60
C GLY A 125 14.35 -0.57 -5.19
N ARG A 126 15.31 -0.49 -4.25
CA ARG A 126 15.08 -0.90 -2.86
C ARG A 126 14.08 -0.03 -2.15
N ALA A 127 14.06 1.28 -2.44
CA ALA A 127 13.03 2.16 -1.89
C ALA A 127 11.62 1.72 -2.34
N ASP A 128 11.47 1.30 -3.59
CA ASP A 128 10.19 0.81 -4.11
C ASP A 128 9.76 -0.50 -3.47
N ALA A 129 10.67 -1.48 -3.41
CA ALA A 129 10.44 -2.74 -2.74
C ALA A 129 10.09 -2.56 -1.25
N PHE A 130 10.77 -1.64 -0.57
CA PHE A 130 10.44 -1.25 0.80
C PHE A 130 9.04 -0.64 0.88
N ARG A 131 8.71 0.32 0.00
CA ARG A 131 7.42 1.01 -0.02
C ARG A 131 6.26 0.03 -0.13
N HIS A 132 6.31 -0.90 -1.08
CA HIS A 132 5.29 -1.93 -1.29
C HIS A 132 5.12 -2.85 -0.07
N ALA A 133 6.24 -3.38 0.44
CA ALA A 133 6.22 -4.28 1.59
C ALA A 133 5.79 -3.56 2.89
N PHE A 134 6.26 -2.34 3.11
CA PHE A 134 5.94 -1.59 4.31
C PHE A 134 4.49 -1.08 4.30
N TRP A 135 3.98 -0.62 3.15
CA TRP A 135 2.56 -0.24 3.02
C TRP A 135 1.63 -1.41 3.36
N ASN A 136 1.91 -2.60 2.84
CA ASN A 136 1.16 -3.81 3.16
C ASN A 136 1.27 -4.20 4.64
N ALA A 137 2.46 -4.10 5.23
CA ALA A 137 2.66 -4.36 6.64
C ALA A 137 1.84 -3.40 7.53
N LEU A 138 1.76 -2.12 7.17
CA LEU A 138 0.96 -1.11 7.86
C LEU A 138 -0.54 -1.41 7.76
N MET A 139 -1.04 -1.78 6.58
CA MET A 139 -2.45 -2.16 6.39
C MET A 139 -2.83 -3.37 7.26
N VAL A 140 -2.00 -4.41 7.31
CA VAL A 140 -2.22 -5.57 8.19
C VAL A 140 -2.26 -5.15 9.66
N SER A 141 -1.37 -4.24 10.07
CA SER A 141 -1.27 -3.84 11.47
C SER A 141 -2.41 -2.93 11.92
N GLY A 142 -2.87 -2.01 11.07
CA GLY A 142 -3.81 -0.94 11.45
C GLY A 142 -5.23 -1.09 10.92
N ILE A 143 -5.47 -2.05 10.03
CA ILE A 143 -6.78 -2.39 9.47
C ILE A 143 -7.05 -3.88 9.71
N ASP A 144 -6.67 -4.75 8.77
CA ASP A 144 -6.75 -6.20 8.86
C ASP A 144 -6.02 -6.85 7.67
N TYR A 145 -5.78 -8.15 7.74
CA TYR A 145 -5.08 -8.90 6.68
C TYR A 145 -5.89 -8.96 5.37
N GLY A 146 -7.20 -9.17 5.45
CA GLY A 146 -8.06 -9.30 4.27
C GLY A 146 -8.07 -8.02 3.44
N TRP A 147 -8.20 -6.87 4.11
CA TRP A 147 -8.13 -5.56 3.47
C TRP A 147 -6.76 -5.31 2.81
N ALA A 148 -5.67 -5.68 3.49
CA ALA A 148 -4.33 -5.52 2.92
C ALA A 148 -4.14 -6.35 1.63
N VAL A 149 -4.74 -7.54 1.54
CA VAL A 149 -4.73 -8.33 0.31
C VAL A 149 -5.60 -7.70 -0.77
N ASP A 150 -6.87 -7.40 -0.45
CA ASP A 150 -7.85 -6.91 -1.41
C ASP A 150 -7.44 -5.56 -2.01
N PHE A 151 -6.99 -4.62 -1.16
CA PHE A 151 -6.57 -3.31 -1.62
C PHE A 151 -5.27 -3.36 -2.41
N ALA A 152 -4.28 -4.16 -2.00
CA ALA A 152 -3.05 -4.32 -2.77
C ALA A 152 -3.31 -5.02 -4.11
N THR A 153 -4.22 -5.99 -4.16
CA THR A 153 -4.63 -6.64 -5.42
C THR A 153 -5.35 -5.66 -6.34
N ALA A 154 -6.24 -4.83 -5.78
CA ALA A 154 -6.89 -3.75 -6.50
C ALA A 154 -5.87 -2.75 -7.07
N HIS A 155 -4.89 -2.34 -6.27
CA HIS A 155 -3.82 -1.43 -6.69
C HIS A 155 -3.08 -1.92 -7.94
N GLU A 156 -2.79 -3.22 -8.00
CA GLU A 156 -2.09 -3.80 -9.15
C GLU A 156 -3.05 -4.17 -10.31
N SER A 157 -4.36 -3.92 -10.25
CA SER A 157 -5.34 -4.47 -11.22
C SER A 157 -5.11 -3.94 -12.63
N GLU A 158 -4.86 -2.64 -12.77
CA GLU A 158 -4.64 -1.93 -14.03
C GLU A 158 -3.16 -1.91 -14.46
N ALA A 159 -2.23 -2.36 -13.59
CA ALA A 159 -0.83 -2.49 -13.96
C ALA A 159 -0.64 -3.49 -15.11
N PRO A 160 0.14 -3.15 -16.16
CA PRO A 160 0.42 -4.06 -17.26
C PRO A 160 1.00 -5.39 -16.78
N SER A 161 0.62 -6.48 -17.44
CA SER A 161 1.23 -7.78 -17.18
C SER A 161 2.74 -7.71 -17.44
N GLY A 162 3.54 -8.22 -16.51
CA GLY A 162 4.97 -8.25 -16.67
C GLY A 162 5.69 -8.30 -15.34
N ASN A 163 6.98 -8.02 -15.40
CA ASN A 163 7.87 -8.16 -14.26
C ASN A 163 7.59 -7.17 -13.14
N ASP A 164 7.13 -5.97 -13.48
CA ASP A 164 6.89 -4.88 -12.53
C ASP A 164 5.77 -5.26 -11.58
N LYS A 165 4.58 -5.52 -12.15
CA LYS A 165 3.44 -6.12 -11.44
C LYS A 165 3.80 -7.38 -10.65
N THR A 166 4.65 -8.25 -11.19
CA THR A 166 5.09 -9.47 -10.48
C THR A 166 5.96 -9.14 -9.25
N MET A 167 6.86 -8.16 -9.35
CA MET A 167 7.67 -7.66 -8.24
C MET A 167 6.76 -7.08 -7.16
N ASP A 168 5.84 -6.19 -7.54
CA ASP A 168 4.96 -5.49 -6.61
C ASP A 168 4.05 -6.46 -5.86
N LEU A 169 3.40 -7.39 -6.55
CA LEU A 169 2.59 -8.43 -5.92
C LEU A 169 3.37 -9.25 -4.88
N ARG A 170 4.63 -9.60 -5.18
CA ARG A 170 5.49 -10.34 -4.24
C ARG A 170 5.93 -9.50 -3.06
N ASN A 171 6.33 -8.26 -3.29
CA ASN A 171 6.74 -7.35 -2.23
C ASN A 171 5.56 -7.02 -1.30
N ASN A 172 4.37 -6.81 -1.87
CA ASN A 172 3.12 -6.66 -1.14
C ASN A 172 2.89 -7.87 -0.21
N ALA A 173 3.01 -9.11 -0.74
CA ALA A 173 2.88 -10.33 0.05
C ALA A 173 3.94 -10.46 1.16
N THR A 174 5.21 -10.20 0.87
CA THR A 174 6.29 -10.19 1.87
C THR A 174 5.98 -9.22 3.02
N GLY A 175 5.41 -8.06 2.69
CA GLY A 175 4.95 -7.08 3.67
C GLY A 175 3.88 -7.61 4.61
N ARG A 176 2.83 -8.20 4.04
CA ARG A 176 1.71 -8.76 4.82
C ARG A 176 2.18 -9.84 5.80
N LEU A 177 3.03 -10.75 5.32
CA LEU A 177 3.57 -11.86 6.12
C LEU A 177 4.56 -11.41 7.21
N ALA A 178 5.13 -10.21 7.10
CA ALA A 178 6.05 -9.67 8.10
C ALA A 178 5.34 -8.93 9.25
N SER A 179 4.00 -8.81 9.19
CA SER A 179 3.18 -8.02 10.09
C SER A 179 2.12 -8.84 10.82
N GLY A 180 1.44 -8.19 11.76
CA GLY A 180 0.31 -8.69 12.53
C GLY A 180 -0.45 -7.51 13.14
N ALA A 181 -1.63 -7.75 13.68
CA ALA A 181 -2.46 -6.69 14.28
C ALA A 181 -1.69 -5.92 15.37
N GLY A 182 -1.71 -4.59 15.32
CA GLY A 182 -1.15 -3.72 16.34
C GLY A 182 0.38 -3.71 16.46
N VAL A 183 1.13 -4.26 15.49
CA VAL A 183 2.59 -4.21 15.52
C VAL A 183 3.09 -2.76 15.36
N ALA A 184 3.95 -2.32 16.27
CA ALA A 184 4.48 -0.97 16.26
C ALA A 184 5.20 -0.62 14.94
N ARG A 185 4.99 0.61 14.45
CA ARG A 185 5.55 1.09 13.17
C ARG A 185 7.08 0.96 13.12
N SER A 186 7.79 1.31 14.19
CA SER A 186 9.25 1.20 14.28
C SER A 186 9.76 -0.24 14.13
N THR A 187 9.02 -1.20 14.68
CA THR A 187 9.28 -2.63 14.50
C THR A 187 9.08 -3.05 13.05
N LEU A 188 7.99 -2.59 12.41
CA LEU A 188 7.73 -2.88 11.00
C LEU A 188 8.81 -2.29 10.08
N VAL A 189 9.26 -1.05 10.31
CA VAL A 189 10.38 -0.44 9.57
C VAL A 189 11.61 -1.35 9.64
N SER A 190 11.99 -1.79 10.83
CA SER A 190 13.16 -2.64 11.04
C SER A 190 13.03 -3.99 10.32
N ARG A 191 11.85 -4.64 10.41
CA ARG A 191 11.57 -5.93 9.75
C ARG A 191 11.64 -5.81 8.23
N ILE A 192 10.94 -4.82 7.66
CA ILE A 192 10.89 -4.66 6.20
C ILE A 192 12.25 -4.25 5.65
N ARG A 193 12.97 -3.34 6.33
CA ARG A 193 14.34 -2.99 5.95
C ARG A 193 15.24 -4.22 5.92
N SER A 194 15.15 -5.09 6.93
CA SER A 194 15.89 -6.36 6.94
C SER A 194 15.52 -7.23 5.73
N LYS A 195 14.23 -7.40 5.43
CA LYS A 195 13.77 -8.20 4.28
C LYS A 195 14.34 -7.68 2.95
N VAL A 196 14.40 -6.36 2.78
CA VAL A 196 15.00 -5.73 1.59
C VAL A 196 16.50 -6.02 1.49
N LEU A 197 17.24 -5.84 2.59
CA LEU A 197 18.70 -6.02 2.61
C LEU A 197 19.13 -7.49 2.51
N THR A 198 18.31 -8.43 2.98
CA THR A 198 18.60 -9.87 2.89
C THR A 198 18.02 -10.52 1.63
N GLY A 199 17.40 -9.75 0.73
CA GLY A 199 16.88 -10.25 -0.54
C GLY A 199 15.56 -11.04 -0.42
N ALA A 200 14.80 -10.86 0.65
CA ALA A 200 13.45 -11.42 0.76
C ALA A 200 12.39 -10.56 0.04
N THR A 201 12.78 -9.40 -0.50
CA THR A 201 12.00 -8.61 -1.47
C THR A 201 12.73 -8.58 -2.82
N TYR A 202 11.99 -8.24 -3.86
CA TYR A 202 12.46 -8.20 -5.24
C TYR A 202 12.57 -6.78 -5.78
N CYS A 203 13.53 -6.56 -6.69
CA CYS A 203 13.83 -5.26 -7.29
C CYS A 203 14.15 -5.43 -8.80
N LEU A 204 13.62 -4.62 -9.73
CA LEU A 204 13.93 -4.72 -11.19
C LEU A 204 15.00 -3.75 -11.74
N ARG A 205 16.00 -4.25 -12.48
CA ARG A 205 17.00 -3.40 -13.14
C ARG A 205 16.84 -3.40 -14.65
N ARG A 206 17.21 -2.29 -15.29
CA ARG A 206 17.35 -2.24 -16.75
C ARG A 206 18.65 -2.90 -17.18
N GLU A 207 18.60 -3.70 -18.23
CA GLU A 207 19.79 -4.20 -18.90
C GLU A 207 20.55 -3.07 -19.56
N VAL A 208 21.86 -3.07 -19.38
CA VAL A 208 22.74 -2.05 -20.00
C VAL A 208 22.69 -2.12 -21.53
N LYS A 209 22.54 -3.32 -22.10
CA LYS A 209 22.61 -3.53 -23.56
C LYS A 209 21.27 -3.34 -24.28
N SER A 210 20.19 -3.90 -23.75
CA SER A 210 18.89 -3.89 -24.41
C SER A 210 17.93 -2.83 -23.88
N GLY A 211 18.23 -2.23 -22.71
CA GLY A 211 17.30 -1.37 -21.97
C GLY A 211 16.09 -2.12 -21.38
N ALA A 212 15.97 -3.43 -21.63
CA ALA A 212 14.88 -4.26 -21.14
C ALA A 212 14.94 -4.39 -19.62
N LEU A 213 13.78 -4.51 -18.98
CA LEU A 213 13.71 -4.88 -17.57
C LEU A 213 14.11 -6.34 -17.45
N ILE A 214 15.33 -6.61 -16.96
CA ILE A 214 15.81 -7.98 -16.79
C ILE A 214 15.18 -8.53 -15.54
N THR A 215 14.22 -9.41 -15.76
CA THR A 215 13.63 -10.22 -14.72
C THR A 215 12.83 -11.30 -15.40
N THR A 216 13.03 -12.53 -14.98
CA THR A 216 11.94 -13.47 -14.92
C THR A 216 12.03 -14.00 -13.50
N ASN A 217 11.13 -13.51 -12.66
CA ASN A 217 10.86 -13.95 -11.29
C ASN A 217 11.70 -13.50 -10.10
N SER A 218 12.95 -13.01 -10.15
CA SER A 218 13.68 -13.13 -8.87
C SER A 218 14.86 -12.25 -8.50
N THR A 219 15.17 -11.11 -9.12
CA THR A 219 16.35 -10.36 -8.65
C THR A 219 16.15 -9.85 -7.21
N PRO A 220 16.84 -10.45 -6.21
CA PRO A 220 16.66 -10.04 -4.84
C PRO A 220 17.25 -8.65 -4.67
N CYS A 221 16.63 -7.84 -3.83
CA CYS A 221 17.12 -6.49 -3.55
C CYS A 221 18.52 -6.47 -2.88
N ALA A 222 19.02 -7.59 -2.35
CA ALA A 222 20.37 -7.71 -1.80
C ALA A 222 21.49 -7.55 -2.86
N ASN A 223 21.19 -7.81 -4.13
CA ASN A 223 22.18 -7.81 -5.22
C ASN A 223 22.23 -6.47 -5.99
N ARG A 224 21.87 -5.36 -5.32
CA ARG A 224 21.69 -4.02 -5.89
C ARG A 224 22.58 -2.98 -5.25
#